data_AF-A0A353VSM8-F1
#
_entry.id   AF-A0A353VSM8-F1
#
_cell.length_a   1.000
_cell.length_b   1.000
_cell.length_c   1.000
_cell.angle_alpha   90.00
_cell.angle_beta   90.00
_cell.angle_gamma   90.00
#
_symmetry.space_group_name_H-M   'P 1'
#
loop_
_entity.id
_entity.type
_entity.pdbx_description
1 polymer ?
#
loop_
_entity_poly.entity_id
_entity_poly.type
_entity_poly.pdbx_seq_one_letter_code
_entity_poly.pdbx_strand_id
1 'polypeptide(L)'
;MMFLKKLLIFTILISINALWALGQAGEFRKEVALLADSIGNRYPASEGDLMARKHLMRKFADYGLECYEKTFDITEYMWGEGSLQLTIDSTITPFIFGKDFAVQSRSTTDTLSAEYVVILDAIPDSCHCLMQGKVVICPYKGDSGRTPSIAEMERAGALASIYVNPPQRNVKPVISKAGRIYDTHKIPVLVINNSGLTKFIPQSVADTLTGSIYAAPQSHRIQIATKHYENHLSAANIIGLKRGSSDEYIIIGAHYDTLAPDNESGELRRGANDNASGVAMMMALAKRMDVITTHHNIIFIAFGGEEKGCLGSRDFVAQMPFKKEYVKEMINLDMVGRPQQGIFYYKQFNSTTIKPNDIMPPATLHLTESEDALSDHYDFVKESIPATYFHTGSDPMIHTVEDTSDRLDYDGMAEILEYLTNYIITLSTKSCEQTSTLTQRQ
;
A
#
# COMPACT_ATOMS: atom_id res chain seq x y z
N MET A 1 24.82 -19.76 51.56
CA MET A 1 24.23 -18.41 51.62
C MET A 1 24.37 -17.61 50.32
N MET A 2 25.54 -17.57 49.65
CA MET A 2 25.72 -16.91 48.34
C MET A 2 24.86 -17.51 47.20
N PHE A 3 24.68 -18.84 47.18
CA PHE A 3 23.90 -19.51 46.14
C PHE A 3 22.40 -19.19 46.21
N LEU A 4 21.81 -19.19 47.42
CA LEU A 4 20.42 -18.77 47.62
C LEU A 4 20.18 -17.29 47.27
N LYS A 5 21.15 -16.40 47.54
CA LYS A 5 21.04 -14.98 47.16
C LYS A 5 21.06 -14.81 45.63
N LYS A 6 21.92 -15.54 44.91
CA LYS A 6 21.95 -15.52 43.44
C LYS A 6 20.67 -16.11 42.82
N LEU A 7 20.16 -17.21 43.38
CA LEU A 7 18.91 -17.82 42.93
C LEU A 7 17.71 -16.88 43.18
N LEU A 8 17.64 -16.24 44.35
CA LEU A 8 16.58 -15.29 44.68
C LEU A 8 16.62 -14.04 43.78
N ILE A 9 17.80 -13.48 43.51
CA ILE A 9 17.96 -12.35 42.58
C ILE A 9 17.56 -12.76 41.16
N PHE A 10 17.94 -13.96 40.72
CA PHE A 10 17.57 -14.49 39.40
C PHE A 10 16.06 -14.69 39.27
N THR A 11 15.40 -15.27 40.29
CA THR A 11 13.95 -15.44 40.31
C THR A 11 13.22 -14.09 40.33
N ILE A 12 13.69 -13.11 41.12
CA ILE A 12 13.11 -11.76 41.15
C ILE A 12 13.24 -11.06 39.80
N LEU A 13 14.40 -11.16 39.14
CA LEU A 13 14.61 -10.57 37.80
C LEU A 13 13.72 -11.23 36.74
N ILE A 14 13.55 -12.55 36.78
CA ILE A 14 12.60 -13.26 35.91
C ILE A 14 11.17 -12.78 36.16
N SER A 15 10.76 -12.65 37.42
CA SER A 15 9.42 -12.18 37.78
C SER A 15 9.17 -10.74 37.35
N ILE A 16 10.16 -9.84 37.45
CA ILE A 16 10.05 -8.45 37.00
C ILE A 16 9.93 -8.38 35.48
N ASN A 17 10.76 -9.13 34.75
CA ASN A 17 10.69 -9.17 33.28
C ASN A 17 9.35 -9.75 32.79
N ALA A 18 8.84 -10.79 33.44
CA ALA A 18 7.54 -11.38 33.12
C ALA A 18 6.37 -10.42 33.41
N LEU A 19 6.39 -9.73 34.56
CA LEU A 19 5.38 -8.72 34.91
C LEU A 19 5.39 -7.53 33.93
N TRP A 20 6.58 -7.12 33.49
CA TRP A 20 6.72 -6.05 32.52
C TRP A 20 6.26 -6.46 31.12
N ALA A 21 6.60 -7.65 30.66
CA ALA A 21 6.13 -8.20 29.38
C ALA A 21 4.60 -8.31 29.34
N LEU A 22 3.99 -8.82 30.42
CA LEU A 22 2.53 -8.87 30.58
C LEU A 22 1.89 -7.46 30.52
N GLY A 23 2.56 -6.45 31.08
CA GLY A 23 2.15 -5.07 30.98
C GLY A 23 2.15 -4.55 29.53
N GLN A 24 3.20 -4.84 28.76
CA GLN A 24 3.33 -4.41 27.36
C GLN A 24 2.31 -5.10 26.45
N ALA A 25 2.14 -6.42 26.58
CA ALA A 25 1.13 -7.17 25.84
C ALA A 25 -0.28 -6.62 26.10
N GLY A 26 -0.58 -6.24 27.35
CA GLY A 26 -1.83 -5.60 27.72
C GLY A 26 -2.04 -4.23 27.07
N GLU A 27 -1.00 -3.42 26.92
CA GLU A 27 -1.08 -2.12 26.23
C GLU A 27 -1.26 -2.31 24.72
N PHE A 28 -0.54 -3.24 24.08
CA PHE A 28 -0.76 -3.56 22.67
C PHE A 28 -2.20 -4.00 22.39
N ARG A 29 -2.75 -4.88 23.24
CA ARG A 29 -4.14 -5.33 23.12
C ARG A 29 -5.13 -4.17 23.17
N LYS A 30 -4.91 -3.18 24.04
CA LYS A 30 -5.77 -1.99 24.13
C LYS A 30 -5.68 -1.13 22.87
N GLU A 31 -4.46 -0.87 22.40
CA GLU A 31 -4.25 -0.01 21.23
C GLU A 31 -4.82 -0.66 19.96
N VAL A 32 -4.58 -1.95 19.74
CA VAL A 32 -5.16 -2.67 18.61
C VAL A 32 -6.68 -2.75 18.72
N ALA A 33 -7.24 -3.07 19.89
CA ALA A 33 -8.70 -3.12 20.06
C ALA A 33 -9.37 -1.76 19.83
N LEU A 34 -8.71 -0.66 20.20
CA LEU A 34 -9.21 0.68 19.87
C LEU A 34 -9.24 0.87 18.35
N LEU A 35 -8.10 0.69 17.70
CA LEU A 35 -7.93 0.95 16.27
C LEU A 35 -8.78 0.04 15.39
N ALA A 36 -8.82 -1.26 15.69
CA ALA A 36 -9.44 -2.28 14.85
C ALA A 36 -10.91 -2.55 15.19
N ASP A 37 -11.31 -2.41 16.46
CA ASP A 37 -12.65 -2.84 16.90
C ASP A 37 -13.57 -1.71 17.35
N SER A 38 -13.01 -0.60 17.82
CA SER A 38 -13.81 0.41 18.54
C SER A 38 -14.13 1.65 17.70
N ILE A 39 -13.24 2.07 16.81
CA ILE A 39 -13.39 3.31 16.04
C ILE A 39 -13.96 3.10 14.63
N GLY A 40 -14.26 1.86 14.25
CA GLY A 40 -14.75 1.52 12.91
C GLY A 40 -13.61 1.39 11.88
N ASN A 41 -13.99 1.34 10.60
CA ASN A 41 -13.04 1.21 9.49
C ASN A 41 -12.26 2.51 9.27
N ARG A 42 -10.96 2.41 9.00
CA ARG A 42 -10.02 3.53 8.90
C ARG A 42 -9.69 3.90 7.46
N TYR A 43 -10.62 3.66 6.53
CA TYR A 43 -10.50 4.16 5.17
C TYR A 43 -10.32 5.69 5.15
N PRO A 44 -9.49 6.27 4.27
CA PRO A 44 -9.24 7.71 4.26
C PRO A 44 -10.53 8.54 4.27
N ALA A 45 -10.59 9.55 5.13
CA ALA A 45 -11.73 10.43 5.42
C ALA A 45 -12.97 9.76 6.05
N SER A 46 -12.90 8.48 6.46
CA SER A 46 -13.94 7.85 7.26
C SER A 46 -13.96 8.41 8.69
N GLU A 47 -15.05 8.14 9.43
CA GLU A 47 -15.11 8.48 10.86
C GLU A 47 -13.98 7.80 11.66
N GLY A 48 -13.67 6.53 11.35
CA GLY A 48 -12.60 5.78 12.01
C GLY A 48 -11.21 6.31 11.71
N ASP A 49 -10.96 6.78 10.48
CA ASP A 49 -9.72 7.48 10.13
C ASP A 49 -9.58 8.78 10.94
N LEU A 50 -10.62 9.61 11.00
CA LEU A 50 -10.60 10.85 11.80
C LEU A 50 -10.41 10.57 13.30
N MET A 51 -10.99 9.50 13.83
CA MET A 51 -10.78 9.08 15.22
C MET A 51 -9.34 8.58 15.45
N ALA A 52 -8.77 7.81 14.52
CA ALA A 52 -7.40 7.34 14.59
C ALA A 52 -6.41 8.53 14.61
N ARG A 53 -6.60 9.53 13.74
CA ARG A 53 -5.78 10.75 13.72
C ARG A 53 -5.77 11.47 15.07
N LYS A 54 -6.96 11.70 15.64
CA LYS A 54 -7.12 12.35 16.94
C LYS A 54 -6.44 11.55 18.05
N HIS A 55 -6.59 10.24 18.04
CA HIS A 55 -5.95 9.34 19.00
C HIS A 55 -4.43 9.41 18.91
N LEU A 56 -3.87 9.32 17.70
CA LEU A 56 -2.43 9.39 17.45
C LEU A 56 -1.83 10.74 17.88
N MET A 57 -2.45 11.84 17.50
CA MET A 57 -2.05 13.19 17.93
C MET A 57 -2.03 13.32 19.45
N ARG A 58 -3.05 12.78 20.13
CA ARG A 58 -3.12 12.78 21.59
C ARG A 58 -2.00 11.94 22.20
N LYS A 59 -1.77 10.72 21.70
CA LYS A 59 -0.72 9.82 22.20
C LYS A 59 0.66 10.42 22.05
N PHE A 60 0.99 10.97 20.89
CA PHE A 60 2.27 11.65 20.68
C PHE A 60 2.45 12.85 21.62
N ALA A 61 1.41 13.63 21.88
CA ALA A 61 1.47 14.73 22.84
C ALA A 61 1.64 14.22 24.28
N ASP A 62 0.96 13.14 24.67
CA ASP A 62 1.11 12.49 25.98
C ASP A 62 2.53 11.91 26.17
N TYR A 63 3.24 11.61 25.07
CA TYR A 63 4.64 11.19 25.06
C TYR A 63 5.64 12.36 24.92
N GLY A 64 5.19 13.60 25.07
CA GLY A 64 6.06 14.78 25.04
C GLY A 64 6.64 15.14 23.66
N LEU A 65 6.10 14.58 22.58
CA LEU A 65 6.61 14.81 21.22
C LEU A 65 6.07 16.13 20.63
N GLU A 66 6.86 16.75 19.75
CA GLU A 66 6.35 17.80 18.87
C GLU A 66 5.39 17.16 17.86
N CYS A 67 4.11 17.57 17.85
CA CYS A 67 3.06 16.91 17.08
C CYS A 67 2.62 17.75 15.87
N TYR A 68 2.48 17.09 14.72
CA TYR A 68 2.03 17.71 13.48
C TYR A 68 1.03 16.80 12.77
N GLU A 69 -0.05 17.39 12.23
CA GLU A 69 -0.92 16.76 11.26
C GLU A 69 -0.68 17.42 9.90
N LYS A 70 -0.34 16.63 8.88
CA LYS A 70 -0.12 17.09 7.52
C LYS A 70 -1.16 16.47 6.60
N THR A 71 -2.15 17.27 6.23
CA THR A 71 -3.25 16.85 5.37
C THR A 71 -2.86 16.92 3.89
N PHE A 72 -3.35 15.99 3.09
CA PHE A 72 -3.22 15.97 1.64
C PHE A 72 -4.49 15.39 1.00
N ASP A 73 -4.72 15.73 -0.27
CA ASP A 73 -5.92 15.32 -1.00
C ASP A 73 -5.67 14.02 -1.77
N ILE A 74 -6.62 13.09 -1.67
CA ILE A 74 -6.69 11.88 -2.47
C ILE A 74 -7.86 12.05 -3.45
N THR A 75 -7.59 11.89 -4.75
CA THR A 75 -8.65 11.83 -5.76
C THR A 75 -8.89 10.38 -6.15
N GLU A 76 -10.10 9.92 -5.89
CA GLU A 76 -10.57 8.61 -6.30
C GLU A 76 -11.38 8.70 -7.57
N TYR A 77 -11.00 7.86 -8.53
CA TYR A 77 -11.67 7.76 -9.81
C TYR A 77 -12.71 6.65 -9.74
N MET A 78 -13.99 7.05 -9.75
CA MET A 78 -15.11 6.12 -9.60
C MET A 78 -15.46 5.47 -10.95
N TRP A 79 -16.17 4.35 -10.88
CA TRP A 79 -16.83 3.79 -12.06
C TRP A 79 -17.81 4.82 -12.62
N GLY A 80 -17.65 5.13 -13.89
CA GLY A 80 -18.45 6.14 -14.57
C GLY A 80 -19.83 5.62 -15.00
N GLU A 81 -20.66 6.53 -15.47
CA GLU A 81 -21.84 6.21 -16.26
C GLU A 81 -21.51 6.35 -17.75
N GLY A 82 -22.29 5.70 -18.61
CA GLY A 82 -22.10 5.91 -20.04
C GLY A 82 -23.18 5.26 -20.89
N SER A 83 -23.07 5.52 -22.18
CA SER A 83 -23.80 4.82 -23.24
C SER A 83 -22.81 4.25 -24.25
N LEU A 84 -23.07 3.02 -24.68
CA LEU A 84 -22.32 2.35 -25.74
C LEU A 84 -23.31 1.86 -26.78
N GLN A 85 -23.08 2.23 -28.04
CA GLN A 85 -23.89 1.81 -29.17
C GLN A 85 -22.99 1.38 -30.33
N LEU A 86 -23.41 0.33 -31.03
CA LEU A 86 -22.78 -0.13 -32.26
C LEU A 86 -23.73 0.13 -33.43
N THR A 87 -23.24 0.83 -34.45
CA THR A 87 -23.97 1.06 -35.70
C THR A 87 -23.32 0.24 -36.81
N ILE A 88 -24.12 -0.60 -37.48
CA ILE A 88 -23.73 -1.39 -38.65
C ILE A 88 -24.76 -1.15 -39.74
N ASP A 89 -24.36 -0.61 -40.89
CA ASP A 89 -25.23 -0.37 -42.05
C ASP A 89 -26.58 0.28 -41.68
N SER A 90 -26.52 1.35 -40.86
CA SER A 90 -27.68 2.09 -40.30
C SER A 90 -28.50 1.35 -39.23
N THR A 91 -28.18 0.11 -38.89
CA THR A 91 -28.76 -0.62 -37.77
C THR A 91 -28.03 -0.26 -36.49
N ILE A 92 -28.76 0.25 -35.48
CA ILE A 92 -28.20 0.63 -34.18
C ILE A 92 -28.49 -0.47 -33.16
N THR A 93 -27.43 -1.01 -32.57
CA THR A 93 -27.48 -1.99 -31.48
C THR A 93 -27.00 -1.34 -30.18
N PRO A 94 -27.90 -1.09 -29.21
CA PRO A 94 -27.50 -0.56 -27.91
C PRO A 94 -26.91 -1.64 -27.00
N PHE A 95 -26.09 -1.20 -26.05
CA PHE A 95 -25.60 -2.00 -24.93
C PHE A 95 -26.26 -1.52 -23.64
N ILE A 96 -26.55 -2.44 -22.73
CA ILE A 96 -27.17 -2.14 -21.44
C ILE A 96 -26.08 -1.84 -20.40
N PHE A 97 -26.03 -0.62 -19.87
CA PHE A 97 -25.08 -0.24 -18.83
C PHE A 97 -25.27 -1.08 -17.55
N GLY A 98 -24.17 -1.53 -16.94
CA GLY A 98 -24.16 -2.39 -15.76
C GLY A 98 -24.46 -3.87 -16.04
N LYS A 99 -24.92 -4.22 -17.26
CA LYS A 99 -25.20 -5.59 -17.69
C LYS A 99 -24.31 -6.06 -18.84
N ASP A 100 -24.19 -5.27 -19.89
CA ASP A 100 -23.40 -5.57 -21.09
C ASP A 100 -22.03 -4.88 -21.03
N PHE A 101 -21.98 -3.67 -20.43
CA PHE A 101 -20.76 -2.89 -20.30
C PHE A 101 -20.75 -2.01 -19.03
N ALA A 102 -19.56 -1.57 -18.63
CA ALA A 102 -19.35 -0.56 -17.60
C ALA A 102 -18.19 0.37 -18.00
N VAL A 103 -18.16 1.59 -17.44
CA VAL A 103 -17.09 2.56 -17.68
C VAL A 103 -16.05 2.41 -16.58
N GLN A 104 -14.81 2.06 -16.95
CA GLN A 104 -13.76 1.73 -16.00
C GLN A 104 -13.47 2.93 -15.06
N SER A 105 -13.14 2.65 -13.80
CA SER A 105 -12.54 3.64 -12.92
C SER A 105 -11.30 4.24 -13.62
N ARG A 106 -11.19 5.58 -13.67
CA ARG A 106 -10.16 6.38 -14.40
C ARG A 106 -10.39 6.60 -15.89
N SER A 107 -11.52 6.18 -16.46
CA SER A 107 -11.90 6.59 -17.81
C SER A 107 -12.11 8.11 -17.87
N THR A 108 -11.81 8.74 -19.02
CA THR A 108 -12.19 10.14 -19.23
C THR A 108 -13.68 10.31 -19.51
N THR A 109 -14.18 11.55 -19.35
CA THR A 109 -15.51 11.97 -19.84
C THR A 109 -15.38 12.42 -21.28
N ASP A 110 -16.05 11.74 -22.20
CA ASP A 110 -16.03 12.11 -23.62
C ASP A 110 -17.29 11.65 -24.35
N THR A 111 -17.50 12.15 -25.56
CA THR A 111 -18.47 11.64 -26.51
C THR A 111 -17.84 11.54 -27.90
N LEU A 112 -17.78 10.33 -28.46
CA LEU A 112 -17.15 10.10 -29.75
C LEU A 112 -17.90 9.09 -30.59
N SER A 113 -17.68 9.18 -31.91
CA SER A 113 -18.04 8.15 -32.86
C SER A 113 -16.85 7.82 -33.74
N ALA A 114 -16.45 6.55 -33.81
CA ALA A 114 -15.29 6.12 -34.59
C ALA A 114 -15.43 4.71 -35.13
N GLU A 115 -14.59 4.36 -36.10
CA GLU A 115 -14.35 2.96 -36.47
C GLU A 115 -13.70 2.20 -35.31
N TYR A 116 -13.71 0.87 -35.37
CA TYR A 116 -13.05 0.04 -34.36
C TYR A 116 -12.14 -1.03 -34.96
N VAL A 117 -11.22 -1.49 -34.13
CA VAL A 117 -10.37 -2.66 -34.39
C VAL A 117 -10.46 -3.59 -33.19
N VAL A 118 -10.58 -4.89 -33.44
CA VAL A 118 -10.54 -5.90 -32.39
C VAL A 118 -9.20 -6.61 -32.45
N ILE A 119 -8.48 -6.57 -31.33
CA ILE A 119 -7.16 -7.13 -31.12
C ILE A 119 -7.34 -8.33 -30.21
N LEU A 120 -7.25 -9.54 -30.77
CA LEU A 120 -7.59 -10.78 -30.05
C LEU A 120 -6.36 -11.41 -29.37
N ASP A 121 -5.15 -11.04 -29.81
CA ASP A 121 -3.90 -11.47 -29.21
C ASP A 121 -2.91 -10.32 -29.04
N ALA A 122 -1.85 -10.54 -28.25
CA ALA A 122 -0.79 -9.56 -28.07
C ALA A 122 -0.17 -9.19 -29.42
N ILE A 123 -0.26 -7.91 -29.79
CA ILE A 123 0.25 -7.47 -31.09
C ILE A 123 1.61 -6.79 -30.91
N PRO A 124 2.60 -7.07 -31.79
CA PRO A 124 3.84 -6.30 -31.81
C PRO A 124 3.59 -4.81 -32.07
N ASP A 125 4.52 -3.97 -31.61
CA ASP A 125 4.49 -2.50 -31.77
C ASP A 125 4.30 -2.06 -33.24
N SER A 126 4.66 -2.91 -34.22
CA SER A 126 4.47 -2.69 -35.66
C SER A 126 3.01 -2.48 -36.08
N CYS A 127 2.04 -2.78 -35.23
CA CYS A 127 0.62 -2.63 -35.53
C CYS A 127 -0.06 -1.43 -34.86
N HIS A 128 0.70 -0.55 -34.21
CA HIS A 128 0.17 0.70 -33.65
C HIS A 128 -0.59 1.54 -34.69
N CYS A 129 -0.18 1.50 -35.96
CA CYS A 129 -0.86 2.21 -37.04
C CYS A 129 -2.33 1.77 -37.24
N LEU A 130 -2.71 0.57 -36.81
CA LEU A 130 -4.08 0.07 -36.91
C LEU A 130 -5.02 0.62 -35.82
N MET A 131 -4.46 1.13 -34.73
CA MET A 131 -5.20 1.71 -33.61
C MET A 131 -5.50 3.20 -33.84
N GLN A 132 -4.68 3.87 -34.65
CA GLN A 132 -4.75 5.31 -34.89
C GLN A 132 -6.16 5.75 -35.34
N GLY A 133 -6.80 6.61 -34.56
CA GLY A 133 -8.12 7.16 -34.86
C GLY A 133 -9.28 6.18 -34.67
N LYS A 134 -9.08 5.05 -33.98
CA LYS A 134 -10.08 4.00 -33.81
C LYS A 134 -10.38 3.70 -32.33
N VAL A 135 -11.53 3.10 -32.08
CA VAL A 135 -11.82 2.40 -30.82
C VAL A 135 -11.12 1.04 -30.84
N VAL A 136 -10.31 0.74 -29.84
CA VAL A 136 -9.59 -0.53 -29.73
C VAL A 136 -10.35 -1.46 -28.78
N ILE A 137 -10.72 -2.64 -29.25
CA ILE A 137 -11.34 -3.69 -28.43
C ILE A 137 -10.31 -4.80 -28.22
N CYS A 138 -10.05 -5.21 -26.99
CA CYS A 138 -9.11 -6.30 -26.72
C CYS A 138 -9.49 -7.12 -25.49
N PRO A 139 -9.19 -8.44 -25.46
CA PRO A 139 -9.49 -9.28 -24.30
C PRO A 139 -8.55 -8.96 -23.16
N TYR A 140 -9.10 -8.92 -21.95
CA TYR A 140 -8.33 -8.90 -20.72
C TYR A 140 -7.83 -10.31 -20.41
N LYS A 141 -6.54 -10.56 -20.64
CA LYS A 141 -5.92 -11.89 -20.46
C LYS A 141 -5.32 -12.13 -19.06
N GLY A 142 -5.26 -11.12 -18.19
CA GLY A 142 -4.67 -11.28 -16.85
C GLY A 142 -3.25 -11.89 -16.91
N ASP A 143 -2.94 -12.86 -16.05
CA ASP A 143 -1.63 -13.52 -15.99
C ASP A 143 -1.41 -14.57 -17.10
N SER A 144 -2.47 -14.97 -17.81
CA SER A 144 -2.38 -16.02 -18.83
C SER A 144 -1.98 -15.50 -20.22
N GLY A 145 -1.74 -14.19 -20.37
CA GLY A 145 -1.24 -13.60 -21.61
C GLY A 145 -1.08 -12.08 -21.56
N ARG A 146 -0.47 -11.50 -22.59
CA ARG A 146 -0.28 -10.04 -22.68
C ARG A 146 -1.57 -9.35 -23.15
N THR A 147 -2.00 -8.36 -22.36
CA THR A 147 -3.06 -7.41 -22.72
C THR A 147 -2.40 -6.07 -23.05
N PRO A 148 -2.71 -5.42 -24.20
CA PRO A 148 -2.19 -4.08 -24.47
C PRO A 148 -2.57 -3.11 -23.36
N SER A 149 -1.59 -2.33 -22.87
CA SER A 149 -1.86 -1.34 -21.83
C SER A 149 -2.60 -0.13 -22.41
N ILE A 150 -3.37 0.59 -21.59
CA ILE A 150 -4.02 1.83 -22.02
C ILE A 150 -2.99 2.84 -22.53
N ALA A 151 -1.86 3.00 -21.84
CA ALA A 151 -0.78 3.89 -22.26
C ALA A 151 -0.19 3.51 -23.64
N GLU A 152 -0.15 2.22 -23.97
CA GLU A 152 0.26 1.75 -25.30
C GLU A 152 -0.76 2.17 -26.37
N MET A 153 -2.05 1.95 -26.11
CA MET A 153 -3.14 2.35 -27.02
C MET A 153 -3.21 3.86 -27.22
N GLU A 154 -3.03 4.65 -26.15
CA GLU A 154 -2.94 6.11 -26.21
C GLU A 154 -1.77 6.57 -27.10
N ARG A 155 -0.58 5.99 -26.93
CA ARG A 155 0.60 6.29 -27.78
C ARG A 155 0.38 5.89 -29.24
N ALA A 156 -0.40 4.85 -29.49
CA ALA A 156 -0.79 4.41 -30.82
C ALA A 156 -1.93 5.24 -31.44
N GLY A 157 -2.45 6.25 -30.72
CA GLY A 157 -3.47 7.16 -31.21
C GLY A 157 -4.89 6.60 -31.21
N ALA A 158 -5.17 5.59 -30.38
CA ALA A 158 -6.53 5.11 -30.14
C ALA A 158 -7.40 6.26 -29.60
N LEU A 159 -8.68 6.27 -30.00
CA LEU A 159 -9.66 7.25 -29.50
C LEU A 159 -10.40 6.77 -28.26
N ALA A 160 -10.52 5.45 -28.07
CA ALA A 160 -11.07 4.81 -26.88
C ALA A 160 -10.60 3.35 -26.80
N SER A 161 -10.74 2.75 -25.61
CA SER A 161 -10.47 1.34 -25.37
C SER A 161 -11.68 0.61 -24.80
N ILE A 162 -11.91 -0.62 -25.23
CA ILE A 162 -12.91 -1.54 -24.68
C ILE A 162 -12.22 -2.86 -24.32
N TYR A 163 -12.08 -3.14 -23.02
CA TYR A 163 -11.61 -4.43 -22.56
C TYR A 163 -12.73 -5.46 -22.53
N VAL A 164 -12.45 -6.68 -22.99
CA VAL A 164 -13.37 -7.82 -22.89
C VAL A 164 -13.00 -8.67 -21.69
N ASN A 165 -13.88 -8.75 -20.71
CA ASN A 165 -13.71 -9.61 -19.55
C ASN A 165 -13.81 -11.10 -19.94
N PRO A 166 -12.99 -11.97 -19.34
CA PRO A 166 -13.11 -13.41 -19.53
C PRO A 166 -14.49 -13.91 -19.04
N PRO A 167 -15.01 -15.05 -19.56
CA PRO A 167 -16.37 -15.53 -19.28
C PRO A 167 -16.72 -15.65 -17.78
N GLN A 168 -15.72 -15.91 -16.94
CA GLN A 168 -15.86 -16.11 -15.50
C GLN A 168 -15.93 -14.79 -14.71
N ARG A 169 -15.73 -13.63 -15.36
CA ARG A 169 -15.79 -12.31 -14.73
C ARG A 169 -17.03 -11.56 -15.18
N ASN A 170 -17.74 -10.96 -14.23
CA ASN A 170 -18.88 -10.07 -14.51
C ASN A 170 -18.42 -8.76 -15.17
N VAL A 171 -19.35 -7.99 -15.74
CA VAL A 171 -19.08 -6.66 -16.31
C VAL A 171 -18.55 -5.69 -15.25
N LYS A 172 -18.89 -5.95 -13.98
CA LYS A 172 -18.21 -5.39 -12.83
C LYS A 172 -17.03 -6.30 -12.50
N PRO A 173 -15.76 -5.87 -12.67
CA PRO A 173 -14.67 -6.56 -12.02
C PRO A 173 -14.95 -6.60 -10.52
N VAL A 174 -14.73 -7.74 -9.88
CA VAL A 174 -14.36 -7.75 -8.46
C VAL A 174 -13.11 -6.87 -8.36
N ILE A 175 -13.07 -5.99 -7.36
CA ILE A 175 -11.92 -5.12 -7.07
C ILE A 175 -10.71 -6.01 -6.79
N SER A 176 -10.01 -6.45 -7.84
CA SER A 176 -8.75 -7.13 -7.70
C SER A 176 -7.70 -6.07 -7.41
N LYS A 177 -7.31 -5.97 -6.14
CA LYS A 177 -6.20 -5.21 -5.57
C LYS A 177 -6.21 -3.72 -5.94
N ALA A 178 -6.44 -2.88 -4.94
CA ALA A 178 -6.06 -1.47 -4.87
C ALA A 178 -5.20 -1.06 -6.07
N GLY A 179 -5.87 -0.60 -7.14
CA GLY A 179 -5.17 -0.11 -8.30
C GLY A 179 -4.37 1.07 -7.79
N ARG A 180 -3.04 0.93 -7.74
CA ARG A 180 -2.11 2.01 -7.42
C ARG A 180 -2.56 3.27 -8.16
N ILE A 181 -2.75 4.37 -7.45
CA ILE A 181 -3.23 5.63 -8.01
C ILE A 181 -2.13 6.18 -8.93
N TYR A 182 -2.29 5.88 -10.22
CA TYR A 182 -1.56 6.47 -11.33
C TYR A 182 -2.62 6.95 -12.31
N ASP A 183 -2.55 8.26 -12.60
CA ASP A 183 -3.24 9.11 -13.57
C ASP A 183 -4.53 8.60 -14.28
N THR A 184 -5.48 9.50 -14.49
CA THR A 184 -6.60 9.27 -15.42
C THR A 184 -6.11 8.88 -16.80
N HIS A 185 -6.85 7.98 -17.46
CA HIS A 185 -6.64 7.73 -18.88
C HIS A 185 -7.05 8.96 -19.70
N LYS A 186 -6.31 9.25 -20.76
CA LYS A 186 -6.59 10.36 -21.69
C LYS A 186 -7.71 10.04 -22.67
N ILE A 187 -8.12 8.77 -22.73
CA ILE A 187 -9.18 8.26 -23.61
C ILE A 187 -10.28 7.58 -22.79
N PRO A 188 -11.51 7.46 -23.32
CA PRO A 188 -12.55 6.65 -22.71
C PRO A 188 -12.13 5.18 -22.62
N VAL A 189 -12.37 4.56 -21.47
CA VAL A 189 -12.08 3.14 -21.24
C VAL A 189 -13.32 2.43 -20.68
N LEU A 190 -13.78 1.42 -21.41
CA LEU A 190 -14.96 0.64 -21.07
C LEU A 190 -14.58 -0.83 -20.91
N VAL A 191 -15.42 -1.58 -20.21
CA VAL A 191 -15.30 -3.03 -20.06
C VAL A 191 -16.61 -3.66 -20.51
N ILE A 192 -16.54 -4.75 -21.28
CA ILE A 192 -17.68 -5.57 -21.70
C ILE A 192 -17.48 -7.02 -21.28
N ASN A 193 -18.56 -7.79 -21.20
CA ASN A 193 -18.48 -9.26 -21.11
C ASN A 193 -18.20 -9.89 -22.48
N ASN A 194 -17.81 -11.16 -22.50
CA ASN A 194 -17.69 -11.94 -23.73
C ASN A 194 -18.98 -11.94 -24.58
N SER A 195 -20.17 -11.90 -23.97
CA SER A 195 -21.43 -11.76 -24.71
C SER A 195 -21.59 -10.40 -25.42
N GLY A 196 -20.88 -9.37 -24.98
CA GLY A 196 -20.79 -8.09 -25.67
C GLY A 196 -19.86 -8.16 -26.88
N LEU A 197 -18.80 -8.96 -26.81
CA LEU A 197 -17.83 -9.12 -27.90
C LEU A 197 -18.48 -9.69 -29.18
N THR A 198 -19.40 -10.63 -29.04
CA THR A 198 -20.11 -11.26 -30.16
C THR A 198 -21.02 -10.30 -30.93
N LYS A 199 -21.32 -9.12 -30.37
CA LYS A 199 -21.98 -8.03 -31.12
C LYS A 199 -21.01 -7.34 -32.08
N PHE A 200 -19.70 -7.35 -31.81
CA PHE A 200 -18.67 -6.67 -32.61
C PHE A 200 -18.01 -7.58 -33.65
N ILE A 201 -17.95 -8.89 -33.41
CA ILE A 201 -17.30 -9.87 -34.28
C ILE A 201 -18.14 -11.13 -34.43
N PRO A 202 -17.99 -11.91 -35.52
CA PRO A 202 -18.71 -13.17 -35.68
C PRO A 202 -18.45 -14.14 -34.52
N GLN A 203 -19.47 -14.92 -34.14
CA GLN A 203 -19.39 -15.89 -33.04
C GLN A 203 -18.20 -16.86 -33.20
N SER A 204 -17.93 -17.32 -34.43
CA SER A 204 -16.81 -18.22 -34.74
C SER A 204 -15.43 -17.63 -34.41
N VAL A 205 -15.29 -16.30 -34.43
CA VAL A 205 -14.05 -15.58 -34.08
C VAL A 205 -14.03 -15.32 -32.57
N ALA A 206 -15.17 -14.99 -31.97
CA ALA A 206 -15.28 -14.77 -30.53
C ALA A 206 -15.05 -16.05 -29.71
N ASP A 207 -15.48 -17.21 -30.19
CA ASP A 207 -15.39 -18.49 -29.48
C ASP A 207 -13.94 -18.98 -29.36
N THR A 208 -13.13 -18.74 -30.38
CA THR A 208 -11.74 -19.19 -30.39
C THR A 208 -10.82 -18.16 -29.74
N LEU A 209 -11.17 -16.87 -29.78
CA LEU A 209 -10.27 -15.75 -29.47
C LEU A 209 -8.89 -15.93 -30.14
N THR A 210 -8.86 -16.62 -31.29
CA THR A 210 -7.64 -16.89 -32.06
C THR A 210 -7.57 -15.98 -33.28
N GLY A 211 -6.34 -15.65 -33.68
CA GLY A 211 -6.05 -14.63 -34.69
C GLY A 211 -5.55 -13.34 -34.04
N SER A 212 -4.75 -12.56 -34.75
CA SER A 212 -4.12 -11.37 -34.17
C SER A 212 -5.06 -10.16 -34.19
N ILE A 213 -5.76 -9.94 -35.32
CA ILE A 213 -6.52 -8.70 -35.60
C ILE A 213 -7.80 -9.03 -36.36
N TYR A 214 -8.90 -8.40 -35.96
CA TYR A 214 -10.11 -8.24 -36.75
C TYR A 214 -10.35 -6.75 -36.99
N ALA A 215 -10.19 -6.31 -38.24
CA ALA A 215 -10.53 -4.95 -38.65
C ALA A 215 -12.00 -4.91 -39.09
N ALA A 216 -12.80 -4.09 -38.41
CA ALA A 216 -14.20 -3.93 -38.77
C ALA A 216 -14.35 -3.23 -40.14
N PRO A 217 -15.42 -3.52 -40.90
CA PRO A 217 -15.77 -2.73 -42.08
C PRO A 217 -15.92 -1.24 -41.77
N GLN A 218 -15.57 -0.37 -42.72
CA GLN A 218 -15.65 1.09 -42.54
C GLN A 218 -17.07 1.61 -42.28
N SER A 219 -18.10 0.87 -42.69
CA SER A 219 -19.50 1.21 -42.40
C SER A 219 -19.87 0.98 -40.93
N HIS A 220 -19.07 0.22 -40.18
CA HIS A 220 -19.31 0.00 -38.76
C HIS A 220 -18.74 1.15 -37.94
N ARG A 221 -19.54 1.67 -37.01
CA ARG A 221 -19.10 2.70 -36.06
C ARG A 221 -19.53 2.38 -34.66
N ILE A 222 -18.67 2.65 -33.69
CA ILE A 222 -19.02 2.67 -32.28
C ILE A 222 -19.32 4.10 -31.89
N GLN A 223 -20.39 4.31 -31.14
CA GLN A 223 -20.67 5.55 -30.43
C GLN A 223 -20.50 5.32 -28.93
N ILE A 224 -19.69 6.15 -28.31
CA ILE A 224 -19.39 6.11 -26.88
C ILE A 224 -19.75 7.48 -26.31
N ALA A 225 -20.46 7.47 -25.18
CA ALA A 225 -20.50 8.61 -24.28
C ALA A 225 -20.16 8.11 -22.88
N THR A 226 -19.19 8.71 -22.23
CA THR A 226 -18.79 8.38 -20.86
C THR A 226 -18.89 9.61 -19.99
N LYS A 227 -19.31 9.42 -18.75
CA LYS A 227 -19.28 10.42 -17.69
C LYS A 227 -18.54 9.85 -16.50
N HIS A 228 -17.43 10.49 -16.18
CA HIS A 228 -16.57 10.14 -15.07
C HIS A 228 -17.02 10.85 -13.79
N TYR A 229 -16.81 10.20 -12.64
CA TYR A 229 -17.08 10.76 -11.33
C TYR A 229 -15.83 10.68 -10.46
N GLU A 230 -15.48 11.79 -9.83
CA GLU A 230 -14.37 11.88 -8.88
C GLU A 230 -14.93 11.98 -7.46
N ASN A 231 -14.25 11.31 -6.54
CA ASN A 231 -14.45 11.50 -5.11
C ASN A 231 -13.16 12.06 -4.53
N HIS A 232 -13.24 13.20 -3.85
CA HIS A 232 -12.08 13.81 -3.22
C HIS A 232 -12.13 13.52 -1.72
N LEU A 233 -11.12 12.81 -1.23
CA LEU A 233 -10.95 12.48 0.18
C LEU A 233 -9.80 13.32 0.73
N SER A 234 -9.91 13.74 1.99
CA SER A 234 -8.78 14.33 2.72
C SER A 234 -8.12 13.25 3.58
N ALA A 235 -6.85 12.95 3.30
CA ALA A 235 -5.99 12.09 4.11
C ALA A 235 -5.03 12.93 4.95
N ALA A 236 -4.32 12.30 5.91
CA ALA A 236 -3.27 12.99 6.64
C ALA A 236 -2.14 12.05 7.06
N ASN A 237 -0.94 12.62 7.20
CA ASN A 237 0.15 12.03 7.95
C ASN A 237 0.15 12.61 9.37
N ILE A 238 0.21 11.75 10.38
CA ILE A 238 0.29 12.14 11.79
C ILE A 238 1.71 11.94 12.28
N ILE A 239 2.36 13.02 12.72
CA ILE A 239 3.80 13.07 12.93
C ILE A 239 4.08 13.46 14.38
N GLY A 240 4.89 12.66 15.06
CA GLY A 240 5.50 12.96 16.36
C GLY A 240 7.01 13.07 16.22
N LEU A 241 7.60 14.20 16.59
CA LEU A 241 9.04 14.44 16.53
C LEU A 241 9.64 14.48 17.93
N LYS A 242 10.64 13.62 18.14
CA LYS A 242 11.55 13.64 19.28
C LYS A 242 12.88 14.26 18.86
N ARG A 243 13.34 15.28 19.60
CA ARG A 243 14.66 15.89 19.37
C ARG A 243 15.80 15.00 19.87
N GLY A 244 16.84 14.92 19.05
CA GLY A 244 18.15 14.35 19.40
C GLY A 244 19.19 15.44 19.60
N SER A 245 20.47 15.03 19.62
CA SER A 245 21.62 15.92 19.73
C SER A 245 22.23 16.37 18.39
N SER A 246 21.83 15.76 17.27
CA SER A 246 22.29 16.07 15.91
C SER A 246 21.16 16.60 15.01
N ASP A 247 21.52 17.02 13.80
CA ASP A 247 20.57 17.46 12.76
C ASP A 247 20.08 16.31 11.86
N GLU A 248 20.48 15.08 12.17
CA GLU A 248 20.15 13.88 11.39
C GLU A 248 18.93 13.17 11.97
N TYR A 249 18.22 12.39 11.14
CA TYR A 249 16.91 11.82 11.44
C TYR A 249 16.90 10.30 11.28
N ILE A 250 16.23 9.62 12.20
CA ILE A 250 15.68 8.27 12.02
C ILE A 250 14.18 8.43 11.92
N ILE A 251 13.57 7.80 10.92
CA ILE A 251 12.12 7.81 10.73
C ILE A 251 11.59 6.43 11.11
N ILE A 252 10.50 6.37 11.88
CA ILE A 252 9.79 5.14 12.25
C ILE A 252 8.35 5.31 11.81
N GLY A 253 7.94 4.52 10.82
CA GLY A 253 6.64 4.65 10.16
C GLY A 253 5.78 3.41 10.26
N ALA A 254 4.47 3.63 10.27
CA ALA A 254 3.44 2.62 10.07
C ALA A 254 2.23 3.31 9.42
N HIS A 255 1.51 2.68 8.50
CA HIS A 255 0.26 3.26 8.02
C HIS A 255 -0.89 2.93 8.98
N TYR A 256 -1.84 3.85 9.10
CA TYR A 256 -2.97 3.70 10.02
C TYR A 256 -4.30 3.53 9.30
N ASP A 257 -4.35 3.71 7.98
CA ASP A 257 -5.56 3.47 7.20
C ASP A 257 -5.82 1.98 6.96
N THR A 258 -6.97 1.68 6.37
CA THR A 258 -7.39 0.34 5.95
C THR A 258 -8.06 0.43 4.59
N LEU A 259 -8.14 -0.67 3.85
CA LEU A 259 -9.08 -0.78 2.73
C LEU A 259 -10.53 -0.42 3.10
N ALA A 260 -11.30 -0.06 2.07
CA ALA A 260 -12.75 0.14 2.21
C ALA A 260 -13.44 -1.12 2.76
N PRO A 261 -14.66 -1.01 3.30
CA PRO A 261 -15.49 -2.17 3.64
C PRO A 261 -15.58 -3.18 2.49
N ASP A 262 -15.83 -4.44 2.82
CA ASP A 262 -15.96 -5.48 1.81
C ASP A 262 -17.10 -5.15 0.83
N ASN A 263 -16.84 -5.31 -0.46
CA ASN A 263 -17.79 -4.87 -1.49
C ASN A 263 -18.99 -5.81 -1.63
N GLU A 264 -18.87 -7.06 -1.19
CA GLU A 264 -19.91 -8.07 -1.27
C GLU A 264 -20.75 -8.10 0.00
N SER A 265 -20.10 -8.22 1.17
CA SER A 265 -20.81 -8.30 2.45
C SER A 265 -21.15 -6.94 3.05
N GLY A 266 -20.42 -5.89 2.68
CA GLY A 266 -20.50 -4.57 3.32
C GLY A 266 -19.84 -4.51 4.70
N GLU A 267 -19.24 -5.60 5.16
CA GLU A 267 -18.60 -5.67 6.48
C GLU A 267 -17.29 -4.90 6.52
N LEU A 268 -16.95 -4.40 7.69
CA LEU A 268 -15.76 -3.58 7.88
C LEU A 268 -14.50 -4.46 7.84
N ARG A 269 -13.54 -4.07 6.99
CA ARG A 269 -12.15 -4.53 7.12
C ARG A 269 -11.53 -3.79 8.30
N ARG A 270 -11.24 -4.52 9.36
CA ARG A 270 -10.79 -3.97 10.66
C ARG A 270 -9.30 -3.63 10.66
N GLY A 271 -8.50 -4.36 9.89
CA GLY A 271 -7.09 -4.08 9.74
C GLY A 271 -6.32 -4.21 11.06
N ALA A 272 -6.54 -5.31 11.78
CA ALA A 272 -5.91 -5.54 13.07
C ALA A 272 -4.41 -5.82 12.94
N ASN A 273 -4.03 -6.76 12.08
CA ASN A 273 -2.64 -6.96 11.73
C ASN A 273 -2.18 -5.91 10.72
N ASP A 274 -3.05 -5.55 9.77
CA ASP A 274 -2.80 -4.64 8.64
C ASP A 274 -3.66 -3.35 8.72
N ASN A 275 -3.22 -2.30 9.42
CA ASN A 275 -1.93 -2.22 10.11
C ASN A 275 -2.02 -1.59 11.52
N ALA A 276 -3.10 -1.91 12.27
CA ALA A 276 -3.17 -1.50 13.67
C ALA A 276 -2.01 -2.06 14.51
N SER A 277 -1.47 -3.23 14.15
CA SER A 277 -0.29 -3.82 14.79
C SER A 277 0.97 -2.96 14.66
N GLY A 278 1.28 -2.44 13.46
CA GLY A 278 2.41 -1.54 13.20
C GLY A 278 2.23 -0.19 13.88
N VAL A 279 1.02 0.37 13.84
CA VAL A 279 0.69 1.62 14.54
C VAL A 279 0.88 1.46 16.05
N ALA A 280 0.40 0.37 16.63
CA ALA A 280 0.57 0.07 18.05
C ALA A 280 2.06 -0.09 18.40
N MET A 281 2.84 -0.79 17.56
CA MET A 281 4.30 -0.93 17.70
C MET A 281 5.01 0.43 17.67
N MET A 282 4.69 1.27 16.70
CA MET A 282 5.24 2.62 16.58
C MET A 282 4.92 3.48 17.82
N MET A 283 3.68 3.44 18.32
CA MET A 283 3.30 4.16 19.54
C MET A 283 4.05 3.65 20.78
N ALA A 284 4.26 2.34 20.89
CA ALA A 284 5.03 1.76 21.99
C ALA A 284 6.52 2.14 21.92
N LEU A 285 7.10 2.19 20.72
CA LEU A 285 8.46 2.69 20.48
C LEU A 285 8.56 4.18 20.83
N ALA A 286 7.59 5.01 20.42
CA ALA A 286 7.53 6.43 20.76
C ALA A 286 7.56 6.64 22.29
N LYS A 287 6.72 5.90 23.01
CA LYS A 287 6.67 5.93 24.48
C LYS A 287 8.00 5.50 25.13
N ARG A 288 8.68 4.48 24.60
CA ARG A 288 10.00 4.06 25.13
C ARG A 288 11.07 5.10 24.85
N MET A 289 11.06 5.67 23.65
CA MET A 289 12.09 6.61 23.22
C MET A 289 12.00 7.94 23.95
N ASP A 290 10.84 8.36 24.46
CA ASP A 290 10.68 9.58 25.26
C ASP A 290 11.72 9.69 26.40
N VAL A 291 11.99 8.60 27.12
CA VAL A 291 12.95 8.58 28.24
C VAL A 291 14.38 8.22 27.84
N ILE A 292 14.63 7.95 26.55
CA ILE A 292 15.93 7.54 26.03
C ILE A 292 16.59 8.72 25.31
N THR A 293 17.84 9.02 25.67
CA THR A 293 18.65 10.01 24.95
C THR A 293 19.12 9.42 23.62
N THR A 294 18.91 10.16 22.53
CA THR A 294 19.17 9.72 21.16
C THR A 294 20.13 10.69 20.48
N HIS A 295 21.11 10.19 19.71
CA HIS A 295 21.98 11.10 18.95
C HIS A 295 21.19 11.81 17.87
N HIS A 296 20.38 11.04 17.13
CA HIS A 296 19.54 11.51 16.03
C HIS A 296 18.18 11.99 16.53
N ASN A 297 17.57 12.90 15.78
CA ASN A 297 16.15 13.16 15.87
C ASN A 297 15.38 11.90 15.46
N ILE A 298 14.25 11.64 16.11
CA ILE A 298 13.36 10.53 15.74
C ILE A 298 12.01 11.08 15.32
N ILE A 299 11.60 10.75 14.10
CA ILE A 299 10.28 11.05 13.57
C ILE A 299 9.45 9.78 13.64
N PHE A 300 8.39 9.78 14.42
CA PHE A 300 7.33 8.78 14.38
C PHE A 300 6.25 9.29 13.42
N ILE A 301 5.87 8.50 12.42
CA ILE A 301 4.91 8.93 11.41
C ILE A 301 3.87 7.83 11.15
N ALA A 302 2.61 8.16 11.43
CA ALA A 302 1.48 7.37 10.99
C ALA A 302 1.08 7.83 9.57
N PHE A 303 1.30 7.01 8.56
CA PHE A 303 0.95 7.33 7.18
C PHE A 303 -0.53 7.09 6.90
N GLY A 304 -1.16 8.03 6.19
CA GLY A 304 -2.50 7.84 5.66
C GLY A 304 -2.46 7.41 4.19
N GLY A 305 -3.46 6.66 3.73
CA GLY A 305 -3.62 6.31 2.33
C GLY A 305 -2.54 5.36 1.78
N GLU A 306 -1.95 4.50 2.63
CA GLU A 306 -1.03 3.46 2.17
C GLU A 306 -1.75 2.48 1.25
N GLU A 307 -2.97 2.10 1.63
CA GLU A 307 -3.84 1.15 0.93
C GLU A 307 -4.32 1.68 -0.43
N LYS A 308 -4.03 2.96 -0.69
CA LYS A 308 -4.26 3.68 -1.94
C LYS A 308 -3.00 3.81 -2.81
N GLY A 309 -1.93 3.14 -2.41
CA GLY A 309 -0.63 3.10 -3.08
C GLY A 309 0.39 4.04 -2.44
N CYS A 310 0.60 3.91 -1.13
CA CYS A 310 1.63 4.61 -0.34
C CYS A 310 1.53 6.14 -0.46
N LEU A 311 0.30 6.69 -0.49
CA LEU A 311 0.12 8.11 -0.79
C LEU A 311 0.70 9.04 0.29
N GLY A 312 0.56 8.66 1.56
CA GLY A 312 1.08 9.44 2.68
C GLY A 312 2.61 9.49 2.70
N SER A 313 3.28 8.34 2.52
CA SER A 313 4.75 8.30 2.48
C SER A 313 5.31 9.00 1.24
N ARG A 314 4.69 8.83 0.07
CA ARG A 314 5.02 9.59 -1.15
C ARG A 314 4.90 11.10 -0.93
N ASP A 315 3.81 11.56 -0.32
CA ASP A 315 3.60 12.96 0.01
C ASP A 315 4.67 13.48 0.98
N PHE A 316 4.94 12.71 2.04
CA PHE A 316 5.95 13.07 3.03
C PHE A 316 7.34 13.20 2.40
N VAL A 317 7.79 12.20 1.62
CA VAL A 317 9.11 12.22 0.96
C VAL A 317 9.25 13.42 0.03
N ALA A 318 8.20 13.77 -0.71
CA ALA A 318 8.20 14.93 -1.61
C ALA A 318 8.25 16.29 -0.86
N GLN A 319 7.72 16.34 0.37
CA GLN A 319 7.54 17.57 1.13
C GLN A 319 8.40 17.67 2.41
N MET A 320 9.37 16.76 2.60
CA MET A 320 10.22 16.77 3.79
C MET A 320 10.88 18.16 3.99
N PRO A 321 10.81 18.75 5.20
CA PRO A 321 11.35 20.09 5.45
C PRO A 321 12.88 20.10 5.61
N PHE A 322 13.54 18.96 5.38
CA PHE A 322 14.98 18.78 5.46
C PHE A 322 15.47 17.95 4.27
N LYS A 323 16.77 18.02 4.03
CA LYS A 323 17.41 17.29 2.94
C LYS A 323 17.39 15.79 3.21
N LYS A 324 17.15 14.99 2.16
CA LYS A 324 17.06 13.53 2.27
C LYS A 324 18.35 12.88 2.79
N GLU A 325 19.50 13.51 2.56
CA GLU A 325 20.82 13.07 3.06
C GLU A 325 20.93 13.13 4.58
N TYR A 326 20.03 13.85 5.27
CA TYR A 326 19.96 13.86 6.73
C TYR A 326 19.14 12.70 7.30
N VAL A 327 18.44 11.92 6.46
CA VAL A 327 17.75 10.71 6.91
C VAL A 327 18.73 9.55 6.92
N LYS A 328 19.04 9.06 8.12
CA LYS A 328 19.90 7.88 8.28
C LYS A 328 19.20 6.60 7.90
N GLU A 329 17.97 6.45 8.35
CA GLU A 329 17.18 5.27 8.07
C GLU A 329 15.70 5.55 8.30
N MET A 330 14.86 5.02 7.42
CA MET A 330 13.44 4.87 7.63
C MET A 330 13.14 3.42 8.02
N ILE A 331 12.49 3.22 9.17
CA ILE A 331 12.07 1.93 9.68
C ILE A 331 10.56 1.83 9.44
N ASN A 332 10.13 0.93 8.57
CA ASN A 332 8.72 0.69 8.29
C ASN A 332 8.20 -0.51 9.07
N LEU A 333 7.06 -0.35 9.73
CA LEU A 333 6.40 -1.37 10.54
C LEU A 333 5.04 -1.68 9.91
N ASP A 334 4.93 -2.86 9.31
CA ASP A 334 3.69 -3.29 8.67
C ASP A 334 3.46 -4.78 8.91
N MET A 335 2.27 -5.13 9.40
CA MET A 335 1.93 -6.49 9.81
C MET A 335 2.92 -7.09 10.82
N VAL A 336 3.08 -6.47 11.98
CA VAL A 336 4.01 -6.91 13.06
C VAL A 336 3.30 -7.59 14.23
N GLY A 337 2.08 -8.11 14.02
CA GLY A 337 1.26 -8.71 15.07
C GLY A 337 1.29 -10.23 15.16
N ARG A 338 2.02 -10.94 14.29
CA ARG A 338 1.99 -12.41 14.17
C ARG A 338 3.37 -13.09 14.08
N PRO A 339 4.28 -12.89 15.05
CA PRO A 339 5.65 -13.41 15.00
C PRO A 339 5.82 -14.94 15.11
N GLN A 340 4.81 -15.75 14.82
CA GLN A 340 4.93 -17.21 14.91
C GLN A 340 6.03 -17.78 13.98
N GLN A 341 6.27 -17.13 12.85
CA GLN A 341 7.34 -17.47 11.91
C GLN A 341 8.61 -16.62 12.12
N GLY A 342 8.65 -15.85 13.21
CA GLY A 342 9.64 -14.83 13.47
C GLY A 342 9.27 -13.46 12.90
N ILE A 343 10.26 -12.57 12.89
CA ILE A 343 10.21 -11.26 12.26
C ILE A 343 11.09 -11.28 11.01
N PHE A 344 10.51 -10.82 9.92
CA PHE A 344 11.15 -10.68 8.63
C PHE A 344 11.55 -9.22 8.46
N TYR A 345 12.68 -8.99 7.79
CA TYR A 345 13.09 -7.65 7.41
C TYR A 345 13.54 -7.57 5.96
N TYR A 346 13.34 -6.41 5.36
CA TYR A 346 13.84 -6.07 4.04
C TYR A 346 14.59 -4.74 4.12
N LYS A 347 15.90 -4.74 3.81
CA LYS A 347 16.74 -3.54 3.90
C LYS A 347 17.30 -3.17 2.54
N GLN A 348 17.06 -1.93 2.11
CA GLN A 348 17.60 -1.36 0.87
C GLN A 348 18.36 -0.05 1.13
N PHE A 349 19.34 0.24 0.26
CA PHE A 349 20.25 1.38 0.34
C PHE A 349 21.01 1.45 1.69
N ASN A 350 22.00 0.57 1.86
CA ASN A 350 22.84 0.49 3.06
C ASN A 350 23.79 1.69 3.22
N SER A 351 23.28 2.88 3.55
CA SER A 351 24.14 4.00 3.99
C SER A 351 24.60 3.83 5.45
N THR A 352 23.84 3.08 6.25
CA THR A 352 24.20 2.71 7.63
C THR A 352 24.93 1.37 7.64
N THR A 353 26.03 1.26 8.39
CA THR A 353 26.77 0.01 8.56
C THR A 353 26.02 -1.04 9.39
N ILE A 354 25.04 -0.61 10.21
CA ILE A 354 24.29 -1.49 11.11
C ILE A 354 23.18 -2.19 10.34
N LYS A 355 23.16 -3.52 10.40
CA LYS A 355 22.12 -4.37 9.86
C LYS A 355 21.22 -4.92 10.98
N PRO A 356 19.96 -5.25 10.71
CA PRO A 356 19.09 -5.96 11.66
C PRO A 356 19.77 -7.17 12.32
N ASN A 357 20.45 -8.01 11.53
CA ASN A 357 21.19 -9.18 12.02
C ASN A 357 22.39 -8.87 12.94
N ASP A 358 22.83 -7.62 13.05
CA ASP A 358 23.89 -7.24 13.99
C ASP A 358 23.35 -7.12 15.43
N ILE A 359 22.02 -7.05 15.59
CA ILE A 359 21.34 -6.98 16.89
C ILE A 359 20.79 -8.35 17.25
N MET A 360 21.15 -8.84 18.44
CA MET A 360 20.66 -10.11 18.95
C MET A 360 19.16 -10.00 19.29
N PRO A 361 18.26 -10.75 18.63
CA PRO A 361 16.86 -10.80 19.03
C PRO A 361 16.66 -11.61 20.32
N PRO A 362 15.52 -11.47 21.00
CA PRO A 362 15.11 -12.42 22.04
C PRO A 362 15.24 -13.87 21.55
N ALA A 363 15.60 -14.80 22.45
CA ALA A 363 15.90 -16.19 22.07
C ALA A 363 14.71 -16.93 21.40
N THR A 364 13.50 -16.43 21.63
CA THR A 364 12.22 -16.91 21.10
C THR A 364 11.84 -16.28 19.76
N LEU A 365 12.54 -15.22 19.33
CA LEU A 365 12.25 -14.46 18.12
C LEU A 365 13.30 -14.74 17.04
N HIS A 366 12.89 -15.40 15.97
CA HIS A 366 13.75 -15.63 14.80
C HIS A 366 13.72 -14.42 13.88
N LEU A 367 14.89 -13.98 13.41
CA LEU A 367 15.05 -12.88 12.47
C LEU A 367 15.42 -13.45 11.09
N THR A 368 14.67 -13.06 10.05
CA THR A 368 14.87 -13.55 8.68
C THR A 368 14.93 -12.38 7.70
N GLU A 369 15.88 -12.39 6.76
CA GLU A 369 15.90 -11.44 5.66
C GLU A 369 14.90 -11.89 4.58
N SER A 370 14.01 -10.98 4.17
CA SER A 370 13.02 -11.19 3.10
C SER A 370 13.58 -10.68 1.77
N GLU A 371 13.04 -11.20 0.65
CA GLU A 371 13.28 -10.67 -0.70
C GLU A 371 12.09 -9.87 -1.25
N ASP A 372 10.93 -9.97 -0.60
CA ASP A 372 9.68 -9.32 -1.02
C ASP A 372 9.27 -8.25 -0.01
N ALA A 373 8.95 -7.06 -0.54
CA ALA A 373 8.62 -5.88 0.25
C ALA A 373 7.89 -4.83 -0.60
N LEU A 374 6.65 -4.52 -0.21
CA LEU A 374 5.83 -3.44 -0.78
C LEU A 374 5.01 -2.81 0.35
N SER A 375 5.42 -1.62 0.80
CA SER A 375 4.73 -0.78 1.79
C SER A 375 5.41 0.61 1.74
N ASP A 376 5.13 1.51 2.68
CA ASP A 376 5.58 2.91 2.69
C ASP A 376 7.10 3.11 2.54
N HIS A 377 7.93 2.16 2.98
CA HIS A 377 9.39 2.21 2.79
C HIS A 377 9.81 2.35 1.32
N TYR A 378 8.97 1.90 0.38
CA TYR A 378 9.28 1.91 -1.05
C TYR A 378 9.51 3.33 -1.59
N ASP A 379 8.73 4.31 -1.14
CA ASP A 379 8.87 5.70 -1.59
C ASP A 379 10.18 6.34 -1.09
N PHE A 380 10.69 5.92 0.06
CA PHE A 380 12.00 6.32 0.57
C PHE A 380 13.13 5.70 -0.28
N VAL A 381 13.04 4.39 -0.52
CA VAL A 381 13.99 3.63 -1.34
C VAL A 381 14.09 4.22 -2.75
N LYS A 382 12.96 4.59 -3.37
CA LYS A 382 12.91 5.21 -4.70
C LYS A 382 13.74 6.52 -4.78
N GLU A 383 13.79 7.26 -3.68
CA GLU A 383 14.57 8.49 -3.55
C GLU A 383 16.00 8.25 -3.02
N SER A 384 16.46 6.99 -2.98
CA SER A 384 17.77 6.58 -2.44
C SER A 384 17.95 6.89 -0.95
N ILE A 385 16.86 6.92 -0.19
CA ILE A 385 16.88 7.03 1.26
C ILE A 385 16.95 5.60 1.85
N PRO A 386 17.88 5.32 2.79
CA PRO A 386 17.97 4.03 3.46
C PRO A 386 16.66 3.68 4.14
N ALA A 387 16.17 2.46 3.93
CA ALA A 387 14.98 1.99 4.61
C ALA A 387 15.07 0.50 4.96
N THR A 388 14.51 0.16 6.12
CA THR A 388 14.30 -1.20 6.58
C THR A 388 12.83 -1.42 6.88
N TYR A 389 12.23 -2.37 6.19
CA TYR A 389 10.85 -2.80 6.42
C TYR A 389 10.84 -4.04 7.31
N PHE A 390 10.04 -4.04 8.38
CA PHE A 390 9.80 -5.18 9.26
C PHE A 390 8.35 -5.65 9.20
N HIS A 391 8.16 -6.97 9.12
CA HIS A 391 6.85 -7.65 9.15
C HIS A 391 6.96 -9.05 9.75
N THR A 392 5.85 -9.72 10.07
CA THR A 392 5.85 -11.07 10.64
C THR A 392 5.42 -12.17 9.66
N GLY A 393 5.78 -11.99 8.38
CA GLY A 393 5.48 -12.93 7.30
C GLY A 393 4.10 -12.73 6.67
N SER A 394 3.71 -13.64 5.77
CA SER A 394 2.40 -13.60 5.10
C SER A 394 1.27 -13.99 6.05
N ASP A 395 0.15 -13.28 5.97
CA ASP A 395 -1.11 -13.66 6.62
C ASP A 395 -2.22 -13.75 5.55
N PRO A 396 -2.86 -14.92 5.36
CA PRO A 396 -3.89 -15.08 4.34
C PRO A 396 -5.15 -14.25 4.58
N MET A 397 -5.34 -13.70 5.79
CA MET A 397 -6.52 -12.91 6.14
C MET A 397 -6.29 -11.40 6.00
N ILE A 398 -5.11 -10.94 5.55
CA ILE A 398 -4.94 -9.51 5.24
C ILE A 398 -5.96 -9.09 4.20
N HIS A 399 -6.37 -7.82 4.27
CA HIS A 399 -7.41 -7.27 3.40
C HIS A 399 -8.77 -7.98 3.48
N THR A 400 -9.02 -8.85 4.46
CA THR A 400 -10.32 -9.50 4.66
C THR A 400 -11.00 -9.04 5.95
N VAL A 401 -12.25 -9.44 6.14
CA VAL A 401 -13.03 -9.12 7.36
C VAL A 401 -12.53 -9.91 8.57
N GLU A 402 -11.76 -10.96 8.32
CA GLU A 402 -11.11 -11.84 9.28
C GLU A 402 -9.75 -11.32 9.78
N ASP A 403 -9.28 -10.13 9.34
CA ASP A 403 -8.14 -9.46 9.99
C ASP A 403 -8.56 -8.81 11.32
N THR A 404 -8.76 -9.64 12.33
CA THR A 404 -9.33 -9.29 13.65
C THR A 404 -8.31 -9.32 14.78
N SER A 405 -8.56 -8.53 15.83
CA SER A 405 -7.63 -8.30 16.94
C SER A 405 -7.37 -9.54 17.82
N ASP A 406 -8.29 -10.51 17.84
CA ASP A 406 -8.16 -11.76 18.60
C ASP A 406 -7.13 -12.72 17.99
N ARG A 407 -6.71 -12.47 16.75
CA ARG A 407 -5.74 -13.31 16.02
C ARG A 407 -4.28 -12.91 16.24
N LEU A 408 -4.03 -11.79 16.92
CA LEU A 408 -2.68 -11.28 17.16
C LEU A 408 -2.02 -11.92 18.39
N ASP A 409 -0.70 -12.02 18.32
CA ASP A 409 0.16 -12.50 19.40
C ASP A 409 0.81 -11.32 20.11
N TYR A 410 0.13 -10.83 21.14
CA TYR A 410 0.55 -9.64 21.89
C TYR A 410 1.80 -9.85 22.74
N ASP A 411 2.09 -11.08 23.17
CA ASP A 411 3.32 -11.40 23.89
C ASP A 411 4.50 -11.37 22.90
N GLY A 412 4.33 -11.95 21.72
CA GLY A 412 5.30 -11.84 20.63
C GLY A 412 5.54 -10.40 20.17
N MET A 413 4.49 -9.55 20.12
CA MET A 413 4.66 -8.11 19.87
C MET A 413 5.54 -7.44 20.95
N ALA A 414 5.44 -7.84 22.22
CA ALA A 414 6.31 -7.31 23.27
C ALA A 414 7.79 -7.70 23.07
N GLU A 415 8.06 -8.88 22.51
CA GLU A 415 9.41 -9.31 22.14
C GLU A 415 9.96 -8.52 20.94
N ILE A 416 9.14 -8.29 19.90
CA ILE A 416 9.49 -7.43 18.78
C ILE A 416 9.82 -6.02 19.25
N LEU A 417 9.02 -5.47 20.18
CA LEU A 417 9.24 -4.14 20.74
C LEU A 417 10.61 -4.03 21.42
N GLU A 418 11.03 -5.06 22.15
CA GLU A 418 12.36 -5.11 22.77
C GLU A 418 13.47 -5.12 21.73
N TYR A 419 13.36 -5.98 20.73
CA TYR A 419 14.31 -6.04 19.62
C TYR A 419 14.44 -4.70 18.89
N LEU A 420 13.31 -4.10 18.46
CA LEU A 420 13.30 -2.83 17.74
C LEU A 420 13.82 -1.67 18.60
N THR A 421 13.53 -1.67 19.90
CA THR A 421 14.11 -0.68 20.83
C THR A 421 15.63 -0.72 20.78
N ASN A 422 16.23 -1.91 20.89
CA ASN A 422 17.69 -2.08 20.86
C ASN A 422 18.27 -1.73 19.48
N TYR A 423 17.58 -2.07 18.40
CA TYR A 423 17.97 -1.68 17.04
C TYR A 423 18.01 -0.16 16.87
N ILE A 424 16.95 0.54 17.28
CA ILE A 424 16.85 2.00 17.20
C ILE A 424 17.89 2.68 18.09
N ILE A 425 18.12 2.19 19.32
CA ILE A 425 19.17 2.72 20.19
C ILE A 425 20.53 2.60 19.50
N THR A 426 20.85 1.43 18.95
CA THR A 426 22.14 1.19 18.28
C THR A 426 22.31 2.09 17.07
N LEU A 427 21.29 2.20 16.21
CA LEU A 427 21.28 3.14 15.08
C LEU A 427 21.44 4.59 15.55
N SER A 428 20.85 4.92 16.70
CA SER A 428 20.88 6.27 17.25
C SER A 428 22.12 6.56 18.12
N THR A 429 23.12 5.68 18.14
CA THR A 429 24.41 6.00 18.77
C THR A 429 25.28 6.82 17.81
N LYS A 430 26.10 7.71 18.38
CA LYS A 430 27.09 8.47 17.59
C LYS A 430 28.11 7.47 17.03
N SER A 431 28.25 7.38 15.72
CA SER A 431 29.33 6.61 15.11
C SER A 431 30.66 7.20 15.58
N CYS A 432 31.48 6.38 16.23
CA CYS A 432 32.86 6.76 16.53
C CYS A 432 33.59 6.77 15.19
N GLU A 433 33.89 7.95 14.64
CA GLU A 433 34.74 8.08 13.46
C GLU A 433 36.03 7.29 13.75
N GLN A 434 36.24 6.19 13.03
CA GLN A 434 37.56 5.63 12.92
C GLN A 434 38.38 6.66 12.14
N THR A 435 39.06 7.55 12.86
CA THR A 435 40.15 8.35 12.32
C THR A 435 41.16 7.39 11.71
N SER A 436 41.10 7.22 10.39
CA SER A 436 42.17 6.63 9.63
C SER A 436 43.37 7.57 9.74
N THR A 437 44.26 7.28 10.68
CA THR A 437 45.60 7.85 10.69
C THR A 437 46.30 7.41 9.41
N LEU A 438 46.18 8.22 8.37
CA LEU A 438 47.09 8.22 7.24
C LEU A 438 48.46 8.61 7.77
N THR A 439 49.28 7.62 8.11
CA THR A 439 50.73 7.77 8.22
C THR A 439 51.25 8.18 6.84
N GLN A 440 51.44 9.49 6.66
CA GLN A 440 52.27 10.02 5.59
C GLN A 440 53.68 9.46 5.78
N ARG A 441 54.13 8.67 4.81
CA ARG A 441 55.55 8.46 4.54
C ARG A 441 56.14 9.81 4.12
N GLN A 442 57.17 10.25 4.84
CA GLN A 442 58.26 11.06 4.28
C GLN A 442 59.53 10.23 4.38
#